data_AF-A0A939S2U8-F1
#
_entry.id   AF-A0A939S2U8-F1
#
_cell.length_a   1.000
_cell.length_b   1.000
_cell.length_c   1.000
_cell.angle_alpha   90.00
_cell.angle_beta   90.00
_cell.angle_gamma   90.00
#
_symmetry.space_group_name_H-M   'P 1'
#
loop_
_entity.id
_entity.type
_entity.pdbx_description
1 polymer ?
#
loop_
_entity_poly.entity_id
_entity_poly.type
_entity_poly.pdbx_seq_one_letter_code
_entity_poly.pdbx_strand_id
1 'polypeptide(L)' 'MFDVYRNGKRDFLVVSNGSPMPALYSSNKWRKSRARVLKVSDEIKAAVQERGYYLGSVRVTKKDLIRTECSVADTTPGNL' A
#
# COMPACT_ATOMS: atom_id res chain seq x y z
N MET A 1 -3.91 -5.98 6.69
CA MET A 1 -3.05 -4.78 6.72
C MET A 1 -1.95 -4.93 5.69
N PHE A 2 -1.41 -3.82 5.21
CA PHE A 2 -0.45 -3.82 4.11
C PHE A 2 0.78 -2.99 4.43
N ASP A 3 1.93 -3.48 3.98
CA ASP A 3 3.17 -2.73 3.94
C ASP A 3 3.34 -2.12 2.55
N VAL A 4 3.68 -0.83 2.51
CA VAL A 4 3.90 -0.11 1.26
C VAL A 4 5.36 0.28 1.15
N TYR A 5 5.99 -0.02 0.03
CA TYR A 5 7.32 0.42 -0.31
C TYR A 5 7.24 1.46 -1.42
N ARG A 6 8.11 2.47 -1.39
CA ARG A 6 8.23 3.48 -2.44
C ARG A 6 9.65 3.54 -2.95
N ASN A 7 9.81 3.80 -4.25
CA ASN A 7 11.12 4.06 -4.85
C ASN A 7 11.25 5.53 -5.27
N GLY A 8 12.46 5.94 -5.69
CA GLY A 8 12.70 7.30 -6.19
C GLY A 8 12.01 7.63 -7.53
N LYS A 9 11.42 6.65 -8.21
CA LYS A 9 10.76 6.79 -9.51
C LYS A 9 9.25 7.07 -9.41
N ARG A 10 8.73 7.26 -8.19
CA ARG A 10 7.29 7.41 -7.86
C ARG A 10 6.48 6.12 -8.07
N ASP A 11 7.15 4.97 -8.00
CA ASP A 11 6.46 3.68 -7.95
C ASP A 11 6.21 3.29 -6.50
N PHE A 12 5.15 2.51 -6.30
CA PHE A 12 4.81 1.91 -5.02
C PHE A 12 4.60 0.40 -5.19
N LEU A 13 5.05 -0.34 -4.18
CA LEU A 13 4.89 -1.78 -4.07
C LEU A 13 4.08 -2.03 -2.80
N VAL A 14 2.96 -2.72 -2.92
CA VAL A 14 2.12 -3.11 -1.79
C VAL A 14 2.27 -4.61 -1.56
N VAL A 15 2.50 -5.00 -0.32
CA VAL A 15 2.54 -6.40 0.10
C VAL A 15 1.70 -6.59 1.36
N SER A 16 1.32 -7.83 1.63
CA SER A 16 0.72 -8.19 2.92
C SER A 16 1.67 -7.82 4.05
N ASN A 17 1.14 -7.23 5.13
CA ASN A 17 1.96 -6.84 6.27
C ASN A 17 2.76 -8.03 6.82
N GLY A 18 4.05 -7.81 7.09
CA GLY A 18 4.95 -8.85 7.59
C GLY A 18 5.42 -9.86 6.55
N SER A 19 4.95 -9.76 5.29
CA SER A 19 5.49 -10.58 4.21
C SER A 19 6.90 -10.12 3.81
N PRO A 20 7.78 -11.04 3.43
CA PRO A 20 9.10 -10.69 2.92
C PRO A 20 8.96 -9.87 1.64
N MET A 21 9.93 -9.00 1.41
CA MET A 21 10.00 -8.26 0.16
C MET A 21 10.26 -9.23 -1.00
N PRO A 22 9.50 -9.18 -2.11
CA PRO A 22 9.71 -10.10 -3.22
C PRO A 22 11.14 -9.98 -3.78
N ALA A 23 11.81 -11.11 -3.99
CA ALA A 23 13.22 -11.16 -4.40
C ALA A 23 13.51 -10.35 -5.67
N LEU A 24 12.57 -10.32 -6.61
CA LEU A 24 12.61 -9.51 -7.85
C LEU A 24 12.83 -8.01 -7.60
N TYR A 25 12.41 -7.52 -6.43
CA TYR A 25 12.50 -6.11 -6.05
C TYR A 25 13.56 -5.85 -4.97
N SER A 26 14.22 -6.89 -4.46
CA SER A 26 15.27 -6.76 -3.43
C SER A 26 16.46 -5.89 -3.86
N SER A 27 16.76 -5.85 -5.16
CA SER A 27 17.89 -5.11 -5.74
C SER A 27 17.61 -3.62 -5.95
N ASN A 28 16.33 -3.24 -5.99
CA ASN A 28 15.90 -1.87 -6.24
C ASN A 28 15.86 -1.09 -4.91
N LYS A 29 16.23 0.20 -4.93
CA LYS A 29 16.22 1.12 -3.77
C LYS A 29 14.79 1.42 -3.29
N TRP A 30 14.08 0.40 -2.84
CA TRP A 30 12.76 0.51 -2.22
C TRP A 30 12.92 0.92 -0.76
N ARG A 31 12.12 1.90 -0.36
CA ARG A 31 12.03 2.35 1.03
C ARG A 31 10.65 1.99 1.55
N LYS A 32 10.61 1.20 2.63
CA LYS A 32 9.35 0.91 3.33
C LYS A 32 8.79 2.22 3.88
N SER A 33 7.55 2.52 3.54
CA SER A 33 6.78 3.60 4.12
C SER A 33 6.53 3.30 5.59
N ARG A 34 6.67 4.31 6.44
CA ARG A 34 6.31 4.20 7.86
C ARG A 34 4.79 4.19 8.07
N ALA A 35 4.03 4.64 7.06
CA ALA A 35 2.57 4.62 7.12
C ALA A 35 2.06 3.18 7.03
N ARG A 36 1.33 2.74 8.06
CA ARG A 36 0.59 1.49 8.03
C ARG A 36 -0.68 1.69 7.21
N VAL A 37 -0.85 0.91 6.14
CA VAL A 37 -2.04 0.99 5.30
C VAL A 37 -3.04 -0.06 5.79
N LEU A 38 -4.15 0.43 6.33
CA LEU A 38 -5.23 -0.41 6.88
C LEU A 38 -6.12 -0.98 5.78
N LYS A 39 -6.39 -0.19 4.74
CA LYS A 39 -7.26 -0.54 3.61
C LYS A 39 -6.59 -0.20 2.28
N VAL A 40 -6.79 -1.07 1.29
CA VAL A 40 -6.42 -0.88 -0.11
C VAL A 40 -7.66 -1.19 -0.95
N SER A 41 -7.66 -0.79 -2.22
CA SER A 41 -8.72 -1.16 -3.16
C SER A 41 -8.77 -2.67 -3.38
N ASP A 42 -9.93 -3.18 -3.79
CA ASP A 42 -10.13 -4.62 -4.02
C ASP A 42 -9.20 -5.18 -5.11
N GLU A 43 -8.84 -4.36 -6.12
CA GLU A 43 -7.84 -4.71 -7.13
C GLU A 43 -6.48 -5.01 -6.49
N ILE A 44 -6.00 -4.13 -5.61
CA ILE A 44 -4.72 -4.32 -4.91
C ILE A 44 -4.81 -5.53 -4.00
N LYS A 45 -5.94 -5.69 -3.30
CA LYS A 45 -6.16 -6.82 -2.39
C LYS A 45 -6.14 -8.15 -3.15
N ALA A 46 -6.84 -8.25 -4.27
CA ALA A 46 -6.89 -9.45 -5.11
C ALA A 46 -5.50 -9.78 -5.66
N ALA A 47 -4.77 -8.79 -6.18
CA ALA A 47 -3.41 -9.00 -6.69
C ALA A 47 -2.43 -9.45 -5.59
N VAL A 48 -2.52 -8.86 -4.39
CA VAL A 48 -1.69 -9.28 -3.24
C VAL A 48 -2.07 -10.69 -2.78
N GLN A 49 -3.35 -11.08 -2.82
CA GLN A 49 -3.78 -12.43 -2.47
C GLN A 49 -3.35 -13.48 -3.50
N GLU A 50 -3.40 -13.13 -4.80
CA GLU A 50 -3.02 -14.03 -5.89
C GLU A 50 -1.50 -14.18 -6.02
N ARG A 51 -0.76 -13.06 -5.96
CA ARG A 51 0.67 -13.00 -6.32
C ARG A 51 1.59 -12.70 -5.15
N GLY A 52 1.05 -12.32 -4.00
CA GLY A 52 1.80 -11.86 -2.83
C GLY A 52 2.19 -10.38 -2.87
N TYR A 53 2.01 -9.68 -4.00
CA TYR A 53 2.36 -8.26 -4.14
C TYR A 53 1.57 -7.54 -5.24
N TYR A 54 1.52 -6.21 -5.16
CA TYR A 54 1.02 -5.31 -6.21
C TYR A 54 2.06 -4.21 -6.50
N LEU A 55 2.35 -3.96 -7.77
CA LEU A 55 3.26 -2.90 -8.22
C LEU A 55 2.48 -1.87 -9.03
N GLY A 56 2.57 -0.59 -8.66
CA GLY A 56 1.92 0.52 -9.36
C GLY A 56 2.78 1.78 -9.40
N SER A 57 2.45 2.69 -10.31
CA SER A 57 3.16 3.98 -10.48
C SER A 57 2.19 5.14 -10.30
N VAL A 58 2.63 6.21 -9.64
CA VAL A 58 1.79 7.41 -9.44
C VAL A 58 1.64 8.24 -10.74
N ARG A 59 2.32 7.89 -11.84
CA ARG A 59 2.44 8.73 -13.05
C ARG A 59 1.34 8.59 -14.12
N VAL A 60 0.25 7.85 -13.92
CA VAL A 60 -0.84 7.80 -14.91
C VAL A 60 -2.21 8.02 -14.25
N THR A 61 -2.64 9.27 -14.35
CA THR A 61 -4.04 9.75 -14.54
C THR A 61 -5.19 8.80 -14.24
N LYS A 62 -5.86 9.01 -13.09
CA LYS A 62 -7.21 9.60 -13.03
C LYS A 62 -7.49 9.98 -11.58
N LYS A 63 -8.33 10.98 -11.39
CA LYS A 63 -8.67 11.65 -10.14
C LYS A 63 -9.36 10.76 -9.08
N ASP A 64 -9.27 9.43 -9.15
CA ASP A 64 -10.26 8.56 -8.50
C ASP A 64 -9.76 7.47 -7.55
N LEU A 65 -8.47 7.14 -7.41
CA LEU A 65 -8.14 5.94 -6.58
C LEU A 65 -6.93 5.97 -5.66
N ILE A 66 -6.41 7.14 -5.35
CA ILE A 66 -5.66 7.31 -4.10
C ILE A 66 -6.29 8.49 -3.36
N ARG A 67 -7.59 8.36 -3.01
CA ARG A 67 -8.11 9.07 -1.84
C ARG A 67 -7.26 8.55 -0.69
N THR A 68 -6.31 9.39 -0.32
CA THR A 68 -5.50 9.24 0.86
C THR A 68 -6.45 9.41 2.04
N GLU A 69 -7.20 8.37 2.37
CA GLU A 69 -7.78 8.23 3.70
C GLU A 69 -6.89 7.28 4.48
N CYS A 70 -5.71 7.81 4.80
CA CYS A 70 -5.22 7.65 6.15
C CYS A 70 -6.26 8.29 7.08
N SER A 71 -7.37 7.58 7.34
CA SER A 71 -8.27 7.97 8.42
C SER A 71 -7.50 7.69 9.69
N VAL A 72 -6.94 8.77 10.26
CA VAL A 72 -6.58 8.80 11.67
C VAL A 72 -7.83 8.32 12.40
N ALA A 73 -7.66 7.34 13.29
CA ALA A 73 -8.75 6.75 14.02
C ALA A 73 -9.48 7.84 14.81
N ASP A 74 -10.69 8.19 14.38
CA ASP A 74 -11.65 8.88 15.23
C ASP A 74 -12.01 7.92 16.35
N THR A 75 -11.42 8.15 17.51
CA THR A 75 -11.81 7.50 18.75
C THR A 75 -12.93 8.35 19.33
N THR A 76 -14.18 8.09 18.92
CA THR A 76 -15.35 8.57 19.66
C THR A 76 -15.95 7.36 20.37
N PRO A 77 -15.74 7.21 21.69
CA PRO A 77 -16.55 6.26 22.44
C PRO A 77 -17.96 6.83 22.48
N GLY A 78 -18.92 6.06 21.95
CA GLY A 78 -20.32 6.33 22.17
C GLY A 78 -20.60 6.31 23.68
N ASN A 79 -21.42 7.25 24.12
CA ASN A 79 -22.19 7.07 25.34
C ASN A 79 -23.57 7.71 25.16
N LEU A 80 -24.54 7.01 25.73
CA LEU A 80 -25.95 7.36 25.85
C LEU A 80 -26.17 8.77 26.42
#